data_AF-A0A023FH71-F1
#
_entry.id   AF-A0A023FH71-F1
#
_cell.length_a   1.000
_cell.length_b   1.000
_cell.length_c   1.000
_cell.angle_alpha   90.00
_cell.angle_beta   90.00
_cell.angle_gamma   90.00
#
_symmetry.space_group_name_H-M   'P 1'
#
loop_
_entity.id
_entity.type
_entity.pdbx_description
1 polymer ?
#
loop_
_entity_poly.entity_id
_entity_poly.type
_entity_poly.pdbx_seq_one_letter_code
_entity_poly.pdbx_strand_id
1 'polypeptide(L)'
;MALTEKELGLLLSLLQDDQLEKQTFESLGQTLQHNFAKQDHFRVSCALALLIQQSDLISGPCQRIVALYFLYEMYRTESIHMNPFISIFVHLLNPAEETGGKKPEFAHVIPKLTVHEKYFLTQLLTVPAKDLFKKTPWQVMNLDESCLQMGDIGGIQVSFAEHQSEMPQSSRSGIPLVIDDPDLRRPIIGGDAPSPAKAMQQLLTGENPPVEGVFQPEFLRLVPPLHT
;
A
#
# COMPACT_ATOMS: atom_id res chain seq x y z
N MET A 1 -5.79 1.43 -15.19
CA MET A 1 -5.33 1.03 -13.84
C MET A 1 -6.49 0.92 -12.86
N ALA A 2 -7.62 1.58 -13.12
CA ALA A 2 -8.85 1.46 -12.36
C ALA A 2 -9.32 0.01 -12.17
N LEU A 3 -9.86 -0.28 -10.98
CA LEU A 3 -10.64 -1.50 -10.76
C LEU A 3 -12.08 -1.26 -11.21
N THR A 4 -12.76 -2.31 -11.64
CA THR A 4 -14.22 -2.27 -11.78
C THR A 4 -14.86 -2.22 -10.39
N GLU A 5 -16.09 -1.71 -10.29
CA GLU A 5 -16.84 -1.70 -9.03
C GLU A 5 -16.98 -3.09 -8.40
N LYS A 6 -17.10 -4.13 -9.23
CA LYS A 6 -17.17 -5.52 -8.79
C LYS A 6 -15.84 -5.99 -8.20
N GLU A 7 -14.74 -5.74 -8.89
CA GLU A 7 -13.39 -6.09 -8.43
C GLU A 7 -13.05 -5.36 -7.13
N LEU A 8 -13.36 -4.06 -7.02
CA LEU A 8 -13.19 -3.31 -5.79
C LEU A 8 -14.08 -3.87 -4.67
N GLY A 9 -15.34 -4.18 -4.96
CA GLY A 9 -16.25 -4.81 -4.00
C GLY A 9 -15.72 -6.13 -3.45
N LEU A 10 -15.14 -6.97 -4.32
CA LEU A 10 -14.49 -8.23 -3.93
C LEU A 10 -13.28 -7.95 -3.02
N LEU A 11 -12.41 -7.02 -3.40
CA LEU A 11 -11.23 -6.67 -2.61
C LEU A 11 -11.61 -6.15 -1.21
N LEU A 12 -12.56 -5.23 -1.14
CA LEU A 12 -13.05 -4.67 0.12
C LEU A 12 -13.76 -5.72 0.98
N SER A 13 -14.45 -6.69 0.36
CA SER A 13 -15.08 -7.78 1.11
C SER A 13 -14.05 -8.66 1.83
N LEU A 14 -12.85 -8.83 1.27
CA LEU A 14 -11.76 -9.58 1.90
C LEU A 14 -11.13 -8.83 3.07
N LEU A 15 -11.29 -7.50 3.12
CA LEU A 15 -10.77 -6.62 4.18
C LEU A 15 -11.81 -6.32 5.27
N GLN A 16 -12.99 -6.94 5.22
CA GLN A 16 -14.02 -6.77 6.26
C GLN A 16 -13.62 -7.49 7.55
N ASP A 17 -13.82 -6.86 8.70
CA ASP A 17 -13.40 -7.37 10.01
C ASP A 17 -13.90 -8.80 10.30
N ASP A 18 -15.13 -9.13 9.90
CA ASP A 18 -15.71 -10.47 10.05
C ASP A 18 -14.87 -11.57 9.38
N GLN A 19 -14.27 -11.26 8.22
CA GLN A 19 -13.38 -12.17 7.51
C GLN A 19 -12.01 -12.26 8.17
N LEU A 20 -11.52 -11.16 8.73
CA LEU A 20 -10.19 -11.09 9.36
C LEU A 20 -10.14 -11.81 10.72
N GLU A 21 -11.29 -12.03 11.35
CA GLU A 21 -11.41 -12.84 12.56
C GLU A 21 -11.47 -14.34 12.24
N LYS A 22 -12.11 -14.71 11.13
CA LYS A 22 -12.44 -16.11 10.79
C LYS A 22 -11.42 -16.77 9.87
N GLN A 23 -10.82 -16.02 8.97
CA GLN A 23 -9.94 -16.56 7.94
C GLN A 23 -8.47 -16.34 8.26
N THR A 24 -7.66 -17.34 7.92
CA THR A 24 -6.20 -17.27 8.01
C THR A 24 -5.63 -16.48 6.83
N PHE A 25 -4.40 -15.99 6.94
CA PHE A 25 -3.73 -15.35 5.80
C PHE A 25 -3.66 -16.28 4.59
N GLU A 26 -3.36 -17.57 4.80
CA GLU A 26 -3.33 -18.55 3.71
C GLU A 26 -4.68 -18.66 2.98
N SER A 27 -5.80 -18.73 3.72
CA SER A 27 -7.16 -18.77 3.14
C SER A 27 -7.48 -17.49 2.35
N LEU A 28 -7.14 -16.34 2.93
CA LEU A 28 -7.33 -15.04 2.30
C LEU A 28 -6.48 -14.91 1.02
N GLY A 29 -5.23 -15.37 1.05
CA GLY A 29 -4.32 -15.35 -0.09
C GLY A 29 -4.78 -16.26 -1.23
N GLN A 30 -5.25 -17.47 -0.91
CA GLN A 30 -5.86 -18.39 -1.89
C GLN A 30 -7.10 -17.76 -2.53
N THR A 31 -7.96 -17.14 -1.72
CA THR A 31 -9.16 -16.46 -2.23
C THR A 31 -8.78 -15.29 -3.14
N LEU A 32 -7.76 -14.50 -2.77
CA LEU A 32 -7.25 -13.41 -3.59
C LEU A 32 -6.76 -13.91 -4.95
N GLN A 33 -5.89 -14.93 -4.97
CA GLN A 33 -5.34 -15.52 -6.19
C GLN A 33 -6.40 -16.20 -7.06
N HIS A 34 -7.50 -16.67 -6.47
CA HIS A 34 -8.63 -17.22 -7.21
C HIS A 34 -9.45 -16.12 -7.91
N ASN A 35 -9.60 -14.96 -7.29
CA ASN A 35 -10.41 -13.86 -7.81
C ASN A 35 -9.65 -12.95 -8.80
N PHE A 36 -8.33 -12.87 -8.70
CA PHE A 36 -7.49 -12.00 -9.52
C PHE A 36 -6.39 -12.80 -10.21
N ALA A 37 -6.34 -12.72 -11.54
CA ALA A 37 -5.32 -13.39 -12.32
C ALA A 37 -4.01 -12.58 -12.33
N LYS A 38 -2.90 -13.21 -12.77
CA LYS A 38 -1.57 -12.57 -12.78
C LYS A 38 -1.53 -11.19 -13.49
N GLN A 39 -2.32 -11.03 -14.55
CA GLN A 39 -2.43 -9.75 -15.28
C GLN A 39 -3.09 -8.63 -14.47
N ASP A 40 -3.84 -8.97 -13.42
CA ASP A 40 -4.58 -8.05 -12.56
C ASP A 40 -3.77 -7.60 -11.34
N HIS A 41 -2.72 -8.34 -11.00
CA HIS A 41 -1.93 -8.13 -9.78
C HIS A 41 -1.46 -6.68 -9.66
N PHE A 42 -0.91 -6.11 -10.73
CA PHE A 42 -0.38 -4.75 -10.69
C PHE A 42 -1.46 -3.71 -10.37
N ARG A 43 -2.63 -3.78 -11.02
CA ARG A 43 -3.74 -2.83 -10.76
C ARG A 43 -4.33 -3.00 -9.36
N VAL A 44 -4.50 -4.24 -8.90
CA VAL A 44 -5.00 -4.53 -7.55
C VAL A 44 -4.01 -4.04 -6.49
N SER A 45 -2.71 -4.24 -6.72
CA SER A 45 -1.65 -3.76 -5.83
C SER A 45 -1.55 -2.23 -5.82
N CYS A 46 -1.77 -1.54 -6.95
CA CYS A 46 -1.90 -0.07 -6.94
C CYS A 46 -3.08 0.41 -6.09
N ALA A 47 -4.23 -0.26 -6.17
CA ALA A 47 -5.37 0.04 -5.31
C ALA A 47 -5.02 -0.17 -3.82
N LEU A 48 -4.42 -1.30 -3.47
CA LEU A 48 -3.95 -1.59 -2.10
C LEU A 48 -2.93 -0.57 -1.61
N ALA A 49 -1.99 -0.16 -2.46
CA ALA A 49 -1.00 0.87 -2.14
C ALA A 49 -1.66 2.19 -1.75
N LEU A 50 -2.64 2.65 -2.53
CA LEU A 50 -3.42 3.85 -2.21
C LEU A 50 -4.17 3.66 -0.88
N LEU A 51 -4.86 2.53 -0.70
CA LEU A 51 -5.63 2.27 0.51
C LEU A 51 -4.76 2.22 1.78
N ILE A 52 -3.51 1.75 1.68
CA ILE A 52 -2.56 1.74 2.81
C ILE A 52 -2.00 3.14 3.09
N GLN A 53 -1.79 3.94 2.05
CA GLN A 53 -1.30 5.31 2.19
C GLN A 53 -2.35 6.21 2.86
N GLN A 54 -3.62 6.02 2.56
CA GLN A 54 -4.72 6.81 3.12
C GLN A 54 -5.21 6.22 4.45
N SER A 55 -4.81 6.83 5.57
CA SER A 55 -5.07 6.30 6.93
C SER A 55 -6.54 6.27 7.35
N ASP A 56 -7.39 7.03 6.68
CA ASP A 56 -8.85 7.10 6.87
C ASP A 56 -9.60 6.02 6.09
N LEU A 57 -8.98 5.42 5.07
CA LEU A 57 -9.57 4.36 4.26
C LEU A 57 -9.35 2.97 4.91
N ILE A 58 -8.11 2.63 5.26
CA ILE A 58 -7.79 1.41 6.03
C ILE A 58 -7.46 1.81 7.47
N SER A 59 -8.51 1.91 8.30
CA SER A 59 -8.39 2.36 9.69
C SER A 59 -7.88 1.27 10.64
N GLY A 60 -8.11 -0.02 10.35
CA GLY A 60 -7.80 -1.12 11.26
C GLY A 60 -6.40 -1.72 11.06
N PRO A 61 -5.65 -2.05 12.13
CA PRO A 61 -4.35 -2.71 11.99
C PRO A 61 -4.46 -4.11 11.35
N CYS A 62 -5.54 -4.86 11.63
CA CYS A 62 -5.81 -6.14 10.96
C CYS A 62 -5.99 -5.98 9.44
N GLN A 63 -6.74 -4.96 9.02
CA GLN A 63 -6.94 -4.66 7.61
C GLN A 63 -5.63 -4.28 6.94
N ARG A 64 -4.78 -3.51 7.64
CA ARG A 64 -3.48 -3.05 7.13
C ARG A 64 -2.50 -4.21 6.93
N ILE A 65 -2.36 -5.12 7.89
CA ILE A 65 -1.48 -6.29 7.73
C ILE A 65 -1.97 -7.22 6.62
N VAL A 66 -3.29 -7.34 6.41
CA VAL A 66 -3.85 -8.12 5.30
C VAL A 66 -3.60 -7.45 3.96
N ALA A 67 -3.77 -6.13 3.86
CA ALA A 67 -3.46 -5.37 2.65
C ALA A 67 -1.97 -5.49 2.28
N LEU A 68 -1.08 -5.42 3.27
CA LEU A 68 0.37 -5.65 3.10
C LEU A 68 0.68 -7.09 2.70
N TYR A 69 0.00 -8.06 3.31
CA TYR A 69 0.10 -9.47 2.93
C TYR A 69 -0.34 -9.68 1.47
N PHE A 70 -1.43 -9.08 1.03
CA PHE A 70 -1.88 -9.17 -0.37
C PHE A 70 -0.88 -8.55 -1.35
N LEU A 71 -0.32 -7.39 -1.03
CA LEU A 71 0.77 -6.78 -1.81
C LEU A 71 1.99 -7.70 -1.97
N TYR A 72 2.30 -8.48 -0.94
CA TYR A 72 3.34 -9.50 -1.00
C TYR A 72 2.90 -10.73 -1.80
N GLU A 73 1.72 -11.27 -1.51
CA GLU A 73 1.20 -12.53 -2.04
C GLU A 73 1.06 -12.49 -3.58
N MET A 74 0.72 -11.34 -4.15
CA MET A 74 0.65 -11.13 -5.60
C MET A 74 2.01 -11.31 -6.32
N TYR A 75 3.12 -11.17 -5.61
CA TYR A 75 4.49 -11.24 -6.15
C TYR A 75 5.37 -12.28 -5.45
N ARG A 76 4.81 -13.14 -4.60
CA ARG A 76 5.56 -14.11 -3.78
C ARG A 76 6.47 -15.08 -4.56
N THR A 77 6.17 -15.31 -5.83
CA THR A 77 6.96 -16.22 -6.70
C THR A 77 8.19 -15.54 -7.28
N GLU A 78 8.26 -14.22 -7.20
CA GLU A 78 9.33 -13.39 -7.75
C GLU A 78 10.28 -12.99 -6.62
N SER A 79 11.50 -12.59 -6.97
CA SER A 79 12.43 -12.04 -5.97
C SER A 79 11.81 -10.82 -5.31
N ILE A 80 11.97 -10.67 -4.00
CA ILE A 80 11.43 -9.51 -3.26
C ILE A 80 11.97 -8.18 -3.82
N HIS A 81 13.19 -8.20 -4.36
CA HIS A 81 13.83 -7.05 -5.03
C HIS A 81 13.19 -6.67 -6.36
N MET A 82 12.40 -7.56 -6.95
CA MET A 82 11.64 -7.34 -8.19
C MET A 82 10.18 -6.93 -7.91
N ASN A 83 9.75 -6.94 -6.64
CA ASN A 83 8.41 -6.47 -6.30
C ASN A 83 8.32 -4.95 -6.55
N PRO A 84 7.44 -4.48 -7.46
CA PRO A 84 7.34 -3.05 -7.80
C PRO A 84 6.87 -2.18 -6.63
N PHE A 85 6.31 -2.78 -5.58
CA PHE A 85 5.82 -2.11 -4.39
C PHE A 85 6.77 -2.22 -3.19
N ILE A 86 8.02 -2.67 -3.40
CA ILE A 86 9.00 -2.85 -2.33
C ILE A 86 9.27 -1.56 -1.52
N SER A 87 9.19 -0.41 -2.19
CA SER A 87 9.32 0.92 -1.57
C SER A 87 8.31 1.13 -0.43
N ILE A 88 7.08 0.64 -0.57
CA ILE A 88 6.03 0.77 0.44
C ILE A 88 6.45 0.04 1.71
N PHE A 89 6.93 -1.19 1.59
CA PHE A 89 7.38 -1.99 2.73
C PHE A 89 8.60 -1.35 3.43
N VAL A 90 9.58 -0.90 2.65
CA VAL A 90 10.80 -0.29 3.20
C VAL A 90 10.49 1.01 3.94
N HIS A 91 9.65 1.89 3.37
CA HIS A 91 9.28 3.16 4.00
C HIS A 91 8.37 2.98 5.22
N LEU A 92 7.52 1.94 5.25
CA LEU A 92 6.70 1.61 6.43
C LEU A 92 7.54 1.12 7.62
N LEU A 93 8.61 0.37 7.34
CA LEU A 93 9.53 -0.12 8.37
C LEU A 93 10.52 0.94 8.84
N ASN A 94 10.93 1.83 7.93
CA ASN A 94 11.81 2.97 8.20
C ASN A 94 11.09 4.26 7.81
N PRO A 95 10.13 4.72 8.61
CA PRO A 95 9.64 6.07 8.43
C PRO A 95 10.86 6.99 8.55
N ALA A 96 11.09 7.84 7.54
CA ALA A 96 12.23 8.74 7.54
C ALA A 96 12.22 9.54 8.85
N GLU A 97 13.18 9.27 9.74
CA GLU A 97 13.32 10.05 10.96
C GLU A 97 13.64 11.48 10.57
N GLU A 98 12.94 12.43 11.21
CA GLU A 98 12.97 13.87 10.97
C GLU A 98 14.37 14.45 11.19
N THR A 99 15.29 14.16 10.27
CA THR A 99 16.68 14.60 10.35
C THR A 99 16.72 16.04 9.85
N GLY A 100 16.38 16.98 10.73
CA GLY A 100 16.62 18.41 10.50
C GLY A 100 15.40 19.25 10.09
N GLY A 101 14.35 19.26 10.91
CA GLY A 101 13.50 20.46 11.10
C GLY A 101 12.63 20.94 9.93
N LYS A 102 12.62 20.26 8.79
CA LYS A 102 11.65 20.50 7.72
C LYS A 102 11.03 19.16 7.36
N LYS A 103 9.78 18.96 7.79
CA LYS A 103 8.93 17.94 7.19
C LYS A 103 8.98 18.21 5.68
N PRO A 104 9.30 17.23 4.83
CA PRO A 104 8.96 17.37 3.43
C PRO A 104 7.45 17.61 3.43
N GLU A 105 6.99 18.77 2.96
CA GLU A 105 5.57 19.16 2.96
C GLU A 105 4.69 18.17 2.15
N PHE A 106 5.34 17.23 1.46
CA PHE A 106 4.75 16.17 0.64
C PHE A 106 5.27 14.77 0.98
N ALA A 107 5.88 14.57 2.16
CA ALA A 107 6.16 13.21 2.63
C ALA A 107 4.80 12.53 2.84
N HIS A 108 4.40 11.71 1.87
CA HIS A 108 3.24 10.84 1.91
C HIS A 108 3.03 10.34 3.34
N VAL A 109 1.84 10.54 3.91
CA VAL A 109 1.57 10.22 5.31
C VAL A 109 1.53 8.70 5.43
N ILE A 110 2.70 8.10 5.53
CA ILE A 110 2.84 6.67 5.72
C ILE A 110 2.33 6.38 7.13
N PRO A 111 1.32 5.48 7.30
CA PRO A 111 0.76 5.21 8.60
C PRO A 111 1.84 4.65 9.53
N LYS A 112 1.86 5.12 10.78
CA LYS A 112 2.74 4.57 11.80
C LYS A 112 2.28 3.15 12.14
N LEU A 113 3.13 2.19 11.86
CA LEU A 113 2.89 0.78 12.22
C LEU A 113 3.08 0.55 13.72
N THR A 114 2.16 -0.21 14.30
CA THR A 114 2.29 -0.83 15.64
C THR A 114 3.41 -1.87 15.67
N VAL A 115 3.77 -2.32 16.87
CA VAL A 115 4.83 -3.34 17.06
C VAL A 115 4.45 -4.65 16.33
N HIS A 116 3.21 -5.10 16.44
CA HIS A 116 2.72 -6.32 15.78
C HIS A 116 2.71 -6.20 14.26
N GLU A 117 2.32 -5.04 13.72
CA GLU A 117 2.38 -4.78 12.28
C GLU A 117 3.82 -4.81 11.75
N LYS A 118 4.76 -4.18 12.47
CA LYS A 118 6.19 -4.24 12.14
C LYS A 118 6.73 -5.66 12.20
N TYR A 119 6.37 -6.42 13.24
CA TYR A 119 6.74 -7.82 13.36
C TYR A 119 6.26 -8.61 12.16
N PHE A 120 4.97 -8.57 11.86
CA PHE A 120 4.40 -9.29 10.72
C PHE A 120 5.10 -8.92 9.42
N LEU A 121 5.32 -7.63 9.19
CA LEU A 121 5.94 -7.15 7.96
C LEU A 121 7.42 -7.58 7.84
N THR A 122 8.20 -7.55 8.92
CA THR A 122 9.60 -8.05 8.87
C THR A 122 9.67 -9.55 8.60
N GLN A 123 8.74 -10.32 9.16
CA GLN A 123 8.63 -11.76 8.88
C GLN A 123 8.26 -12.02 7.42
N LEU A 124 7.37 -11.20 6.85
CA LEU A 124 6.94 -11.29 5.46
C LEU A 124 8.10 -11.13 4.46
N LEU A 125 9.04 -10.22 4.77
CA LEU A 125 10.12 -9.83 3.86
C LEU A 125 11.39 -10.70 3.95
N THR A 126 11.68 -11.29 5.10
CA THR A 126 12.98 -11.96 5.36
C THR A 126 12.91 -13.45 5.07
N VAL A 127 12.11 -14.19 5.83
CA VAL A 127 11.66 -15.55 5.53
C VAL A 127 10.31 -15.73 6.20
N PRO A 128 9.19 -15.75 5.46
CA PRO A 128 7.89 -15.94 6.09
C PRO A 128 7.82 -17.31 6.74
N ALA A 129 7.67 -17.34 8.06
CA ALA A 129 7.37 -18.55 8.78
C ALA A 129 6.04 -19.09 8.25
N LYS A 130 6.04 -20.28 7.61
CA LYS A 130 4.82 -20.88 7.03
C LYS A 130 3.67 -20.98 8.04
N ASP A 131 3.98 -21.12 9.32
CA ASP A 131 2.99 -21.17 10.39
C ASP A 131 2.37 -19.81 10.73
N LEU A 132 3.01 -18.70 10.37
CA LEU A 132 2.43 -17.36 10.50
C LEU A 132 1.21 -17.21 9.58
N PHE A 133 1.25 -17.79 8.38
CA PHE A 133 0.13 -17.72 7.43
C PHE A 133 -1.07 -18.60 7.83
N LYS A 134 -0.87 -19.56 8.72
CA LYS A 134 -1.94 -20.36 9.32
C LYS A 134 -2.68 -19.62 10.44
N LYS A 135 -2.20 -18.45 10.87
CA LYS A 135 -2.88 -17.61 11.86
C LYS A 135 -3.87 -16.67 11.18
N THR A 136 -4.86 -16.23 11.94
CA THR A 136 -5.72 -15.12 11.51
C THR A 136 -5.02 -13.78 11.78
N PRO A 137 -5.36 -12.71 11.04
CA PRO A 137 -4.89 -11.35 11.33
C PRO A 137 -5.11 -10.96 12.80
N TRP A 138 -6.27 -11.31 13.35
CA TRP A 138 -6.60 -11.04 14.74
C TRP A 138 -5.67 -11.77 15.72
N GLN A 139 -5.30 -13.02 15.45
CA GLN A 139 -4.35 -13.76 16.27
C GLN A 139 -2.95 -13.14 16.24
N VAL A 140 -2.50 -12.62 15.09
CA VAL A 140 -1.19 -11.95 14.96
C VAL A 140 -1.16 -10.65 15.76
N MET A 141 -2.24 -9.87 15.74
CA MET A 141 -2.34 -8.62 16.49
C MET A 141 -2.40 -8.81 18.01
N ASN A 142 -2.72 -10.02 18.48
CA ASN A 142 -2.82 -10.35 19.91
C ASN A 142 -1.65 -11.23 20.40
N LEU A 143 -0.57 -11.35 19.63
CA LEU A 143 0.64 -12.04 20.09
C LEU A 143 1.30 -11.27 21.24
N ASP A 144 1.89 -12.01 22.17
CA ASP A 144 2.67 -11.44 23.26
C ASP A 144 3.91 -10.73 22.69
N GLU A 145 4.05 -9.44 23.00
CA GLU A 145 5.14 -8.59 22.52
C GLU A 145 6.51 -9.13 22.93
N SER A 146 6.62 -9.81 24.06
CA SER A 146 7.88 -10.40 24.54
C SER A 146 8.43 -11.50 23.62
N CYS A 147 7.55 -12.13 22.84
CA CYS A 147 7.87 -13.20 21.91
C CYS A 147 8.16 -12.71 20.48
N LEU A 148 7.98 -11.41 20.20
CA LEU A 148 8.14 -10.84 18.87
C LEU A 148 9.63 -10.58 18.58
N GLN A 149 10.17 -11.31 17.62
CA GLN A 149 11.53 -11.12 17.12
C GLN A 149 11.47 -10.54 15.71
N MET A 150 12.02 -9.34 15.54
CA MET A 150 12.07 -8.67 14.24
C MET A 150 13.13 -9.34 13.35
N GLY A 151 12.78 -9.57 12.08
CA GLY A 151 13.75 -10.04 11.08
C GLY A 151 14.74 -8.95 10.69
N ASP A 152 15.95 -9.35 10.29
CA ASP A 152 16.94 -8.41 9.71
C ASP A 152 16.57 -8.05 8.28
N ILE A 153 16.23 -6.77 8.08
CA ILE A 153 15.84 -6.19 6.78
C ILE A 153 16.97 -5.38 6.14
N GLY A 154 18.16 -5.33 6.73
CA GLY A 154 19.27 -4.48 6.29
C GLY A 154 19.66 -4.74 4.83
N GLY A 155 19.74 -6.00 4.42
CA GLY A 155 20.05 -6.35 3.02
C GLY A 155 19.00 -5.86 2.01
N ILE A 156 17.72 -5.87 2.40
CA ILE A 156 16.62 -5.37 1.56
C ILE A 156 16.71 -3.85 1.43
N GLN A 157 17.02 -3.15 2.52
CA GLN A 157 17.20 -1.70 2.51
C GLN A 157 18.36 -1.26 1.62
N VAL A 158 19.50 -1.94 1.71
CA VAL A 158 20.68 -1.64 0.89
C VAL A 158 20.35 -1.82 -0.59
N SER A 159 19.80 -2.99 -0.97
CA SER A 159 19.44 -3.25 -2.36
C SER A 159 18.38 -2.28 -2.89
N PHE A 160 17.41 -1.89 -2.05
CA PHE A 160 16.44 -0.86 -2.42
C PHE A 160 17.10 0.50 -2.69
N ALA A 161 18.03 0.92 -1.83
CA ALA A 161 18.76 2.17 -2.00
C ALA A 161 19.64 2.17 -3.26
N GLU A 162 20.29 1.04 -3.56
CA GLU A 162 21.07 0.84 -4.79
C GLU A 162 20.19 0.99 -6.03
N HIS A 163 19.09 0.24 -6.13
CA HIS A 163 18.13 0.36 -7.23
C HIS A 163 17.56 1.78 -7.37
N GLN A 164 17.28 2.46 -6.26
CA GLN A 164 16.78 3.82 -6.29
C GLN A 164 17.83 4.83 -6.80
N SER A 165 19.11 4.57 -6.54
CA SER A 165 20.22 5.42 -7.01
C SER A 165 20.43 5.34 -8.52
N GLU A 166 20.07 4.21 -9.14
CA GLU A 166 20.18 3.97 -10.59
C GLU A 166 19.03 4.62 -11.38
N MET A 167 17.93 5.01 -10.72
CA MET A 167 16.78 5.61 -11.39
C MET A 167 17.00 7.08 -11.79
N PRO A 168 16.58 7.47 -13.02
CA PRO A 168 16.56 8.87 -13.42
C PRO A 168 15.77 9.76 -12.46
N GLN A 169 16.15 11.04 -12.36
CA GLN A 169 15.45 12.01 -11.51
C GLN A 169 13.98 12.20 -11.90
N SER A 170 13.68 12.17 -13.21
CA SER A 170 12.30 12.26 -13.71
C SER A 170 11.40 11.16 -13.15
N SER A 171 11.92 9.92 -13.03
CA SER A 171 11.18 8.77 -12.49
C SER A 171 10.86 8.89 -10.99
N ARG A 172 11.53 9.81 -10.28
CA ARG A 172 11.37 10.02 -8.83
C ARG A 172 10.63 11.32 -8.48
N SER A 173 10.20 12.07 -9.50
CA SER A 173 9.66 13.43 -9.34
C SER A 173 8.13 13.53 -9.40
N GLY A 174 7.44 12.41 -9.62
CA GLY A 174 5.99 12.36 -9.67
C GLY A 174 5.34 12.54 -8.30
N ILE A 175 4.33 13.40 -8.23
CA ILE A 175 3.52 13.63 -7.03
C ILE A 175 2.10 13.11 -7.30
N PRO A 176 1.53 12.23 -6.46
CA PRO A 176 0.17 11.75 -6.61
C PRO A 176 -0.82 12.91 -6.51
N LEU A 177 -1.89 12.87 -7.30
CA LEU A 177 -2.96 13.89 -7.22
C LEU A 177 -3.95 13.66 -6.07
N VAL A 178 -3.86 12.50 -5.41
CA VAL A 178 -4.61 12.20 -4.19
C VAL A 178 -3.74 12.57 -3.00
N ILE A 179 -4.25 13.47 -2.16
CA ILE A 179 -3.54 14.03 -1.00
C ILE A 179 -4.40 13.79 0.24
N ASP A 180 -3.77 13.32 1.31
CA ASP A 180 -4.43 13.16 2.61
C ASP A 180 -4.95 14.50 3.14
N ASP A 181 -6.12 14.49 3.78
CA ASP A 181 -6.60 15.66 4.51
C ASP A 181 -5.74 15.88 5.77
N PRO A 182 -4.98 16.99 5.88
CA PRO A 182 -4.16 17.27 7.05
C PRO A 182 -4.97 17.48 8.33
N ASP A 183 -6.26 17.82 8.21
CA ASP A 183 -7.16 18.08 9.33
C ASP A 183 -8.26 17.02 9.42
N LEU A 184 -7.97 15.91 10.11
CA LEU A 184 -8.97 14.91 10.54
C LEU A 184 -10.06 15.49 11.48
N ARG A 185 -10.03 16.78 11.78
CA ARG A 185 -11.03 17.48 12.59
C ARG A 185 -12.29 17.62 11.75
N ARG A 186 -13.31 16.84 12.15
CA ARG A 186 -14.66 16.83 11.56
C ARG A 186 -15.08 18.21 11.03
N PRO A 187 -15.68 18.28 9.83
CA PRO A 187 -16.12 19.55 9.27
C PRO A 187 -17.07 20.23 10.26
N ILE A 188 -16.73 21.47 10.63
CA ILE A 188 -17.52 22.36 11.51
C ILE A 188 -18.86 22.71 10.84
N ILE A 189 -18.99 22.44 9.55
CA ILE A 189 -20.15 22.77 8.70
C ILE A 189 -20.76 21.45 8.22
N GLY A 190 -22.01 21.19 8.64
CA GLY A 190 -22.70 19.91 8.56
C GLY A 190 -23.03 19.40 7.16
N GLY A 191 -22.01 19.05 6.37
CA GLY A 191 -22.13 18.14 5.24
C GLY A 191 -21.87 16.71 5.70
N ASP A 192 -22.70 15.76 5.25
CA ASP A 192 -22.41 14.34 5.40
C ASP A 192 -21.12 14.02 4.66
N ALA A 193 -20.03 13.78 5.41
CA ALA A 193 -18.82 13.23 4.82
C ALA A 193 -19.17 11.90 4.13
N PRO A 194 -18.74 11.68 2.87
CA PRO A 194 -19.01 10.41 2.20
C PRO A 194 -18.46 9.26 3.04
N SER A 195 -19.20 8.16 3.10
CA SER A 195 -18.69 6.97 3.79
C SER A 195 -17.35 6.54 3.17
N PRO A 196 -16.41 5.97 3.94
CA PRO A 196 -15.12 5.53 3.43
C PRO A 196 -15.24 4.63 2.20
N ALA A 197 -16.23 3.74 2.18
CA ALA A 197 -16.51 2.87 1.04
C ALA A 197 -16.89 3.64 -0.23
N LYS A 198 -17.67 4.73 -0.11
CA LYS A 198 -18.03 5.58 -1.25
C LYS A 198 -16.83 6.38 -1.74
N ALA A 199 -15.98 6.87 -0.83
CA ALA A 199 -14.73 7.54 -1.18
C ALA A 199 -13.78 6.59 -1.94
N MET A 200 -13.60 5.35 -1.45
CA MET A 200 -12.81 4.33 -2.13
C MET A 200 -13.30 4.05 -3.55
N GLN A 201 -14.62 3.94 -3.74
CA GLN A 201 -15.21 3.77 -5.07
C GLN A 201 -14.86 4.95 -5.99
N GLN A 202 -15.09 6.18 -5.54
CA GLN A 202 -14.80 7.37 -6.35
C GLN A 202 -13.31 7.54 -6.68
N LEU A 203 -12.41 7.05 -5.82
CA LEU A 203 -10.97 7.15 -6.02
C LEU A 203 -10.40 6.07 -6.93
N LEU A 204 -10.98 4.86 -6.94
CA LEU A 204 -10.38 3.67 -7.54
C LEU A 204 -11.15 3.11 -8.75
N THR A 205 -12.38 3.58 -9.01
CA THR A 205 -13.23 3.12 -10.13
C THR A 205 -13.62 4.26 -11.06
N GLY A 206 -14.14 3.90 -12.25
CA GLY A 206 -14.63 4.86 -13.25
C GLY A 206 -13.63 5.16 -14.37
N GLU A 207 -14.00 6.08 -15.25
CA GLU A 207 -13.13 6.58 -16.32
C GLU A 207 -12.20 7.67 -15.77
N ASN A 208 -10.90 7.52 -15.96
CA ASN A 208 -9.84 8.43 -15.45
C ASN A 208 -9.95 8.69 -13.93
N PRO A 209 -9.89 7.64 -13.09
CA PRO A 209 -9.99 7.84 -11.66
C PRO A 209 -8.83 8.71 -11.12
N PRO A 210 -9.05 9.49 -10.05
CA PRO A 210 -8.02 10.38 -9.49
C PRO A 210 -6.69 9.69 -9.17
N VAL A 211 -6.72 8.41 -8.81
CA VAL A 211 -5.52 7.58 -8.52
C VAL A 211 -4.58 7.45 -9.71
N GLU A 212 -5.07 7.56 -10.94
CA GLU A 212 -4.23 7.49 -12.15
C GLU A 212 -3.49 8.80 -12.44
N GLY A 213 -3.91 9.89 -11.79
CA GLY A 213 -3.30 11.20 -11.96
C GLY A 213 -1.99 11.32 -11.20
N VAL A 214 -0.97 11.84 -11.90
CA VAL A 214 0.32 12.21 -11.30
C VAL A 214 0.72 13.59 -11.81
N PHE A 215 1.18 14.45 -10.90
CA PHE A 215 1.86 15.68 -11.25
C PHE A 215 3.35 15.36 -11.45
N GLN A 216 3.81 15.36 -12.70
CA GLN A 216 5.20 15.03 -13.05
C GLN A 216 5.68 15.91 -14.22
N PRO A 217 7.00 16.12 -14.35
CA PRO A 217 7.55 16.81 -15.51
C PRO A 217 7.40 15.97 -16.78
N GLU A 218 6.85 16.57 -17.83
CA GLU A 218 6.72 15.94 -19.15
C GLU A 218 7.61 16.64 -20.18
N PHE A 219 8.23 15.84 -21.04
CA PHE A 219 8.97 16.38 -22.19
C PHE A 219 8.01 16.86 -23.25
N LEU A 220 7.82 18.18 -23.33
CA LEU A 220 7.05 18.78 -24.41
C LEU A 220 7.92 18.93 -25.66
N ARG A 221 7.54 18.24 -26.75
CA ARG A 221 8.11 18.51 -28.08
C ARG A 221 7.23 19.53 -28.78
N LEU A 222 7.82 20.68 -29.12
CA LEU A 222 7.16 21.64 -30.00
C LEU A 222 6.92 21.01 -31.38
N VAL A 223 5.77 21.32 -31.98
CA VAL A 223 5.46 20.90 -33.35
C VAL A 223 6.53 21.49 -34.30
N PRO A 224 7.07 20.71 -35.25
CA PRO A 224 8.06 21.23 -36.20
C PRO A 224 7.51 22.46 -36.95
N PRO A 225 8.35 23.45 -37.27
CA PRO A 225 7.90 24.62 -38.02
C PRO A 225 7.31 24.19 -39.36
N LEU A 226 6.12 24.69 -39.69
CA LEU A 226 5.53 24.50 -41.00
C LEU A 226 6.34 25.31 -42.02
N HIS A 227 6.92 24.65 -43.01
CA HIS A 227 7.53 25.35 -44.15
C HIS A 227 6.41 26.04 -44.94
N THR A 228 6.38 27.38 -44.92
CA THR A 228 5.63 28.21 -45.86
C THR A 228 6.44 28.47 -47.12
#